data_AF-A0A146K2Z4-F1
#
_entry.id   AF-A0A146K2Z4-F1
#
_cell.length_a   1.000
_cell.length_b   1.000
_cell.length_c   1.000
_cell.angle_alpha   90.00
_cell.angle_beta   90.00
_cell.angle_gamma   90.00
#
_symmetry.space_group_name_H-M   'P 1'
#
loop_
_entity.id
_entity.type
_entity.pdbx_description
1 polymer ?
#
loop_
_entity_poly.entity_id
_entity_poly.type
_entity_poly.pdbx_seq_one_letter_code
_entity_poly.pdbx_strand_id
1 'polypeptide(L)'
;AKKRSEGDCQIILIGNKKDLPCSVDKAELDKYCGQNDIKYFETSAKTGDGVLEVFEDVAMLASSREIAKEQFETIKTENIKTGCC
;
A
#
# COMPACT_ATOMS: atom_id res chain seq x y z
N ALA A 1 2.46 8.61 24.56
CA ALA A 1 1.87 8.25 23.25
C ALA A 1 3.00 7.80 22.33
N LYS A 2 2.92 6.60 21.74
CA LYS A 2 3.97 6.09 20.81
C LYS A 2 4.05 7.02 19.60
N LYS A 3 5.21 7.65 19.35
CA LYS A 3 5.50 8.35 18.10
C LYS A 3 5.33 7.36 16.96
N ARG A 4 4.31 7.58 16.12
CA ARG A 4 4.23 6.94 14.80
C ARG A 4 5.32 7.59 13.95
N SER A 5 6.13 6.79 13.28
CA SER A 5 7.11 7.27 12.31
C SER A 5 6.44 8.23 11.34
N GLU A 6 7.02 9.41 11.11
CA GLU A 6 6.58 10.47 10.18
C GLU A 6 6.73 10.04 8.70
N GLY A 7 6.43 8.78 8.39
CA GLY A 7 6.43 8.25 7.04
C GLY A 7 5.02 8.16 6.50
N ASP A 8 4.83 8.58 5.25
CA ASP A 8 3.61 8.29 4.49
C ASP A 8 3.44 6.76 4.40
N CYS A 9 2.48 6.21 5.14
CA CYS A 9 2.16 4.79 5.13
C CYS A 9 0.77 4.61 4.52
N GLN A 10 0.65 3.73 3.52
CA GLN A 10 -0.66 3.33 3.01
C GLN A 10 -1.28 2.31 3.97
N ILE A 11 -2.51 2.58 4.38
CA ILE A 11 -3.25 1.74 5.32
C ILE A 11 -4.46 1.16 4.58
N ILE A 12 -4.64 -0.15 4.73
CA ILE A 12 -5.85 -0.87 4.30
C ILE A 12 -6.51 -1.52 5.51
N LEU A 13 -7.84 -1.60 5.49
CA LEU A 13 -8.62 -2.22 6.57
C LEU A 13 -9.11 -3.60 6.12
N ILE A 14 -8.92 -4.62 6.95
CA ILE A 14 -9.30 -5.99 6.65
C ILE A 14 -10.28 -6.50 7.71
N GLY A 15 -11.51 -6.76 7.30
CA GLY A 15 -12.50 -7.54 8.03
C GLY A 15 -12.20 -9.03 7.89
N ASN A 16 -11.30 -9.55 8.73
CA ASN A 16 -10.98 -10.97 8.73
C ASN A 16 -12.06 -11.80 9.43
N LYS A 17 -12.13 -13.09 9.11
CA LYS A 17 -13.10 -14.09 9.62
C LYS A 17 -14.52 -13.91 9.06
N LYS A 18 -14.64 -13.52 7.79
CA LYS A 18 -15.90 -13.47 7.04
C LYS A 18 -16.72 -14.77 7.08
N ASP A 19 -16.08 -15.90 7.36
CA ASP A 19 -16.74 -17.20 7.55
C ASP A 19 -17.62 -17.27 8.82
N LEU A 20 -17.54 -16.28 9.71
CA LEU A 20 -18.37 -16.17 10.90
C LEU A 20 -19.43 -15.06 10.74
N PRO A 21 -20.54 -15.12 11.49
CA PRO A 21 -21.52 -14.03 11.53
C PRO A 21 -20.84 -12.70 11.87
N CYS A 22 -21.04 -11.70 11.01
CA CYS A 22 -20.47 -10.38 11.22
C CYS A 22 -21.24 -9.65 12.33
N SER A 23 -20.51 -9.15 13.34
CA SER A 23 -21.06 -8.35 14.43
C SER A 23 -20.81 -6.84 14.27
N VAL A 24 -20.20 -6.44 13.16
CA VAL A 24 -19.84 -5.04 12.87
C VAL A 24 -20.93 -4.42 12.02
N ASP A 25 -21.34 -3.21 12.38
CA ASP A 25 -22.30 -2.45 11.59
C ASP A 25 -21.65 -1.94 10.31
N LYS A 26 -22.28 -2.25 9.17
CA LYS A 26 -21.74 -1.88 7.85
C LYS A 26 -21.78 -0.36 7.63
N ALA A 27 -22.80 0.33 8.13
CA ALA A 27 -22.91 1.77 7.94
C ALA A 27 -21.84 2.55 8.72
N GLU A 28 -21.52 2.12 9.94
CA GLU A 28 -20.41 2.65 10.73
C GLU A 28 -19.06 2.39 10.05
N LEU A 29 -18.88 1.18 9.52
CA LEU A 29 -17.67 0.80 8.81
C LEU A 29 -17.47 1.60 7.51
N ASP A 30 -18.50 1.71 6.67
CA ASP A 30 -18.48 2.51 5.44
C ASP A 30 -18.18 3.98 5.74
N LYS A 31 -18.80 4.53 6.80
CA LYS A 31 -18.51 5.88 7.27
C LYS A 31 -17.06 6.03 7.70
N TYR A 32 -16.52 5.08 8.46
CA TYR A 32 -15.13 5.11 8.90
C TYR A 32 -14.15 5.04 7.72
N CYS A 33 -14.41 4.15 6.77
CA CYS A 33 -13.56 3.98 5.58
C CYS A 33 -13.60 5.22 4.69
N GLY A 34 -14.78 5.77 4.42
CA GLY A 34 -14.94 6.99 3.64
C GLY A 34 -14.35 8.24 4.30
N GLN A 35 -14.44 8.35 5.63
CA GLN A 35 -13.84 9.49 6.36
C GLN A 35 -12.31 9.49 6.35
N ASN A 36 -11.69 8.31 6.28
CA ASN A 36 -10.24 8.16 6.36
C ASN A 36 -9.58 7.81 5.02
N ASP A 37 -10.36 7.74 3.94
CA ASP A 37 -9.92 7.28 2.61
C ASP A 37 -9.21 5.91 2.66
N ILE A 38 -9.75 5.00 3.47
CA ILE A 38 -9.19 3.66 3.69
C ILE A 38 -9.97 2.64 2.87
N LYS A 39 -9.26 1.84 2.07
CA LYS A 39 -9.86 0.71 1.36
C LYS A 39 -10.16 -0.43 2.33
N TYR A 40 -11.34 -1.03 2.19
CA TYR A 40 -11.81 -2.14 3.03
C TYR A 40 -11.98 -3.43 2.25
N PHE A 41 -11.60 -4.55 2.87
CA PHE A 41 -11.80 -5.90 2.34
C PHE A 41 -12.34 -6.83 3.41
N GLU A 42 -13.22 -7.76 3.02
CA GLU A 42 -13.64 -8.89 3.86
C GLU A 42 -12.89 -10.14 3.43
N THR A 43 -12.27 -10.84 4.39
CA THR A 43 -11.46 -12.04 4.11
C THR A 43 -11.74 -13.15 5.11
N SER A 44 -11.43 -14.38 4.71
CA SER A 44 -11.25 -15.49 5.66
C SER A 44 -9.88 -16.09 5.48
N ALA A 45 -8.96 -15.75 6.39
CA ALA A 45 -7.64 -16.36 6.42
C ALA A 45 -7.69 -17.89 6.64
N LYS A 46 -8.80 -18.41 7.18
CA LYS A 46 -9.00 -19.84 7.41
C LYS A 46 -9.25 -20.60 6.10
N THR A 47 -10.06 -20.04 5.21
CA THR A 47 -10.38 -20.67 3.92
C THR A 47 -9.48 -20.19 2.79
N GLY A 48 -8.75 -19.09 2.99
CA GLY A 48 -7.97 -18.39 1.97
C GLY A 48 -8.79 -17.38 1.16
N ASP A 49 -10.09 -17.23 1.44
CA ASP A 49 -10.97 -16.30 0.72
C ASP A 49 -10.52 -14.84 0.88
N GLY A 50 -10.28 -14.15 -0.24
CA GLY A 50 -9.91 -12.74 -0.28
C GLY A 50 -8.47 -12.42 0.16
N VAL A 51 -7.67 -13.42 0.55
CA VAL A 51 -6.31 -13.19 1.06
C VAL A 51 -5.37 -12.76 -0.06
N LEU A 52 -5.41 -13.45 -1.20
CA LEU A 52 -4.51 -13.17 -2.33
C LEU A 52 -4.78 -11.77 -2.89
N GLU A 53 -6.05 -11.43 -3.09
CA GLU A 53 -6.50 -10.17 -3.64
C GLU A 53 -6.06 -8.98 -2.78
N VAL A 54 -6.12 -9.14 -1.45
CA VAL A 54 -5.63 -8.12 -0.50
C VAL A 54 -4.13 -7.92 -0.65
N PHE A 55 -3.34 -9.00 -0.76
CA PHE A 55 -1.89 -8.88 -0.89
C PHE A 55 -1.46 -8.36 -2.26
N GLU A 56 -2.18 -8.70 -3.33
CA GLU A 56 -1.98 -8.14 -4.66
C GLU A 56 -2.21 -6.63 -4.66
N ASP A 57 -3.28 -6.17 -4.01
CA ASP A 57 -3.57 -4.73 -3.89
C ASP A 57 -2.48 -3.99 -3.10
N VAL A 58 -2.02 -4.58 -1.99
CA VAL A 58 -0.89 -4.03 -1.21
C VAL A 58 0.39 -3.95 -2.06
N ALA A 59 0.69 -4.97 -2.86
CA ALA A 59 1.85 -4.98 -3.74
C ALA A 59 1.76 -3.91 -4.83
N MET A 60 0.58 -3.70 -5.42
CA MET A 60 0.33 -2.63 -6.40
C MET A 60 0.49 -1.23 -5.78
N LEU A 61 -0.03 -1.04 -4.56
CA LEU A 61 0.10 0.22 -3.82
C LEU A 61 1.57 0.52 -3.47
N ALA A 62 2.32 -0.50 -3.04
CA ALA A 62 3.73 -0.38 -2.71
C ALA A 62 4.59 -0.07 -3.95
N SER A 63 4.38 -0.78 -5.06
CA SER A 63 5.16 -0.60 -6.30
C SER A 63 4.92 0.74 -6.99
N SER A 64 3.69 1.26 -6.94
CA SER A 64 3.36 2.60 -7.47
C SER A 64 4.22 3.72 -6.86
N ARG A 65 4.73 3.53 -5.64
CA ARG A 65 5.64 4.49 -4.96
C ARG A 65 7.09 4.36 -5.39
N GLU A 66 7.51 3.20 -5.88
CA GLU A 66 8.89 2.98 -6.34
C GLU A 66 9.11 3.63 -7.72
N ILE A 67 8.13 3.52 -8.63
CA ILE A 67 8.19 4.11 -9.98
C ILE A 67 8.26 5.64 -9.94
N ALA A 68 7.63 6.28 -8.96
CA ALA A 68 7.65 7.75 -8.81
C ALA A 68 8.96 8.31 -8.24
N LYS A 69 9.82 7.47 -7.63
CA LYS A 69 11.07 7.90 -6.98
C LYS A 69 12.29 7.85 -7.88
N GLU A 70 12.24 7.15 -9.00
CA GLU A 70 13.32 7.17 -9.98
C GLU A 70 13.26 8.45 -10.82
N GLN A 71 13.71 9.55 -10.24
CA GLN A 71 14.17 10.70 -11.03
C GLN A 71 15.48 10.29 -11.71
N PHE A 72 15.39 9.81 -12.94
CA PHE A 72 16.56 9.61 -13.78
C PHE A 72 17.20 10.98 -14.08
N GLU A 73 18.22 11.36 -13.32
CA GLU A 73 19.08 12.48 -13.72
C GLU A 73 19.83 12.08 -14.99
N THR A 74 19.56 12.80 -16.08
CA THR A 74 20.34 12.69 -17.31
C THR A 74 21.75 13.18 -17.02
N ILE A 75 22.69 12.26 -16.78
CA ILE A 75 24.11 12.59 -16.67
C ILE A 75 24.55 13.15 -18.03
N LYS A 76 24.79 14.46 -18.10
CA LYS A 76 25.47 15.07 -19.25
C LYS A 76 26.91 14.61 -19.23
N THR A 77 27.24 13.62 -20.06
CA THR A 77 28.63 13.22 -20.30
C THR A 77 29.31 14.29 -21.14
N GLU A 78 29.93 15.26 -20.47
CA GLU A 78 30.92 16.11 -21.13
C GLU A 78 32.15 15.26 -21.42
N ASN A 79 32.57 15.27 -22.68
CA ASN A 79 33.58 14.39 -23.24
C ASN A 79 34.97 14.86 -22.75
N ILE A 80 35.38 14.44 -21.54
CA ILE A 80 36.71 14.75 -21.00
C ILE A 80 37.74 13.90 -21.75
N LYS A 81 38.22 14.44 -22.87
CA LYS A 81 39.47 14.00 -23.50
C LYS A 81 40.63 14.45 -22.63
N THR A 82 41.03 13.64 -21.67
CA THR A 82 42.40 13.71 -21.13
C THR A 82 43.12 12.44 -21.57
N GLY A 83 44.03 12.60 -22.52
CA GLY A 83 44.91 11.54 -22.99
C GLY A 83 45.69 10.95 -21.83
N CYS A 84 45.67 9.62 -21.74
CA CYS A 84 46.56 8.87 -20.87
C CYS A 84 47.84 8.57 -21.68
N CYS A 85 48.97 9.05 -21.18
CA CYS A 85 50.32 8.73 -21.69
C CYS A 85 50.75 7.33 -21.28
#